data_AF-A0AAV7M9L4-F1
#
_entry.id   AF-A0AAV7M9L4-F1
#
_cell.length_a   1.000
_cell.length_b   1.000
_cell.length_c   1.000
_cell.angle_alpha   90.00
_cell.angle_beta   90.00
_cell.angle_gamma   90.00
#
_symmetry.space_group_name_H-M   'P 1'
#
loop_
_entity.id
_entity.type
_entity.pdbx_description
1 polymer ?
#
loop_
_entity_poly.entity_id
_entity_poly.type
_entity_poly.pdbx_seq_one_letter_code
_entity_poly.pdbx_strand_id
1 'polypeptide(L)'
;MKKITSDFRIGFGSFVGKTVRPHISTTTAMIPNPCSGDQNCTSPFSYQNVLNLTSDGSLFSELVEKQHISGNLDSPEGGLDAIMQVAVCGEQIGWRNVTRLLVFSTDAGFHFAGDGKRGGNVLPNDGKCHLENNMYMMSHYYDYPSVAHLVQKLSENNIQTIFAITEEFQPVYKVNTISISGC
;
A
#
# COMPACT_ATOMS: atom_id res chain seq x y z
N MET A 1 17.44 14.15 4.75
CA MET A 1 18.34 13.26 3.98
C MET A 1 19.69 13.86 3.56
N LYS A 2 19.85 15.19 3.46
CA LYS A 2 21.14 15.84 3.11
C LYS A 2 22.36 15.44 3.97
N LYS A 3 22.13 14.96 5.20
CA LYS A 3 23.18 14.47 6.11
C LYS A 3 23.64 13.02 5.81
N ILE A 4 22.89 12.28 4.99
CA ILE A 4 23.13 10.87 4.68
C ILE A 4 23.65 10.70 3.25
N THR A 5 23.02 11.38 2.29
CA THR A 5 23.36 11.29 0.87
C THR A 5 23.19 12.65 0.18
N SER A 6 23.98 12.86 -0.88
CA SER A 6 23.88 14.01 -1.78
C SER A 6 22.78 13.84 -2.85
N ASP A 7 22.34 12.62 -3.11
CA ASP A 7 21.31 12.30 -4.10
C ASP A 7 20.18 11.51 -3.43
N PHE A 8 19.04 12.17 -3.28
CA PHE A 8 17.84 11.65 -2.64
C PHE A 8 16.61 11.98 -3.49
N ARG A 9 15.72 11.00 -3.64
CA ARG A 9 14.40 11.19 -4.24
C ARG A 9 13.34 10.64 -3.29
N ILE A 10 12.18 11.29 -3.28
CA ILE A 10 11.02 10.92 -2.48
C ILE A 10 9.81 10.75 -3.40
N GLY A 11 8.96 9.80 -3.05
CA GLY A 11 7.68 9.55 -3.69
C GLY A 11 6.62 9.31 -2.62
N PHE A 12 5.36 9.28 -3.01
CA PHE A 12 4.25 9.07 -2.09
C PHE A 12 3.16 8.21 -2.73
N GLY A 13 2.60 7.30 -1.95
CA GLY A 13 1.43 6.52 -2.33
C GLY A 13 0.56 6.28 -1.10
N SER A 14 -0.72 6.07 -1.33
CA SER A 14 -1.73 5.86 -0.30
C SER A 14 -2.47 4.54 -0.55
N PHE A 15 -3.00 3.94 0.51
CA PHE A 15 -3.78 2.71 0.43
C PHE A 15 -4.87 2.70 1.50
N VAL A 16 -5.91 1.89 1.27
CA VAL A 16 -6.92 1.53 2.27
C VAL A 16 -7.12 0.02 2.23
N GLY A 17 -7.98 -0.48 1.32
CA GLY A 17 -8.37 -1.87 1.27
C GLY A 17 -9.05 -2.24 -0.05
N LYS A 18 -9.40 -3.52 -0.21
CA LYS A 18 -10.13 -3.96 -1.41
C LYS A 18 -11.52 -3.33 -1.42
N THR A 19 -11.96 -2.86 -2.58
CA THR A 19 -13.25 -2.15 -2.75
C THR A 19 -14.43 -3.12 -2.98
N VAL A 20 -14.41 -4.26 -2.29
CA VAL A 20 -15.44 -5.30 -2.36
C VAL A 20 -15.92 -5.66 -0.96
N ARG A 21 -17.15 -6.17 -0.84
CA ARG A 21 -17.61 -6.78 0.41
C ARG A 21 -16.76 -8.02 0.73
N PRO A 22 -16.49 -8.35 2.01
CA PRO A 22 -16.97 -7.67 3.22
C PRO A 22 -16.07 -6.53 3.72
N HIS A 23 -14.99 -6.20 3.01
CA HIS A 23 -13.98 -5.23 3.48
C HIS A 23 -14.49 -3.78 3.51
N ILE A 24 -15.44 -3.45 2.64
CA ILE A 24 -16.11 -2.14 2.63
C ILE A 24 -17.63 -2.28 2.69
N SER A 25 -18.30 -1.22 3.15
CA SER A 25 -19.73 -1.06 2.93
C SER A 25 -20.00 -0.63 1.49
N THR A 26 -20.85 -1.38 0.78
CA THR A 26 -21.24 -1.07 -0.61
C THR A 26 -22.62 -0.41 -0.71
N THR A 27 -23.10 0.21 0.38
CA THR A 27 -24.33 1.00 0.33
C THR A 27 -24.09 2.31 -0.42
N THR A 28 -25.12 2.81 -1.11
CA THR A 28 -25.01 4.05 -1.90
C THR A 28 -24.63 5.27 -1.07
N ALA A 29 -24.89 5.25 0.24
CA ALA A 29 -24.49 6.30 1.17
C ALA A 29 -23.01 6.19 1.61
N MET A 30 -22.50 4.98 1.78
CA MET A 30 -21.15 4.74 2.34
C MET A 30 -20.05 4.70 1.27
N ILE A 31 -20.38 4.41 0.00
CA ILE A 31 -19.40 4.46 -1.09
C ILE A 31 -18.79 5.86 -1.26
N PRO A 32 -19.57 6.96 -1.35
CA PRO A 32 -19.00 8.30 -1.53
C PRO A 32 -18.36 8.86 -0.25
N ASN A 33 -18.80 8.41 0.93
CA ASN A 33 -18.24 8.80 2.21
C ASN A 33 -18.27 7.62 3.19
N PRO A 34 -17.17 6.87 3.35
CA PRO A 34 -17.12 5.70 4.22
C PRO A 34 -16.99 6.04 5.71
N CYS A 35 -16.73 7.31 6.04
CA CYS A 35 -16.51 7.76 7.41
C CYS A 35 -17.82 8.03 8.15
N SER A 36 -17.75 8.01 9.47
CA SER A 36 -18.89 8.31 10.34
C SER A 36 -18.93 9.79 10.74
N GLY A 37 -20.13 10.28 11.05
CA GLY A 37 -20.35 11.66 11.50
C GLY A 37 -20.16 12.70 10.39
N ASP A 38 -19.69 13.89 10.75
CA ASP A 38 -19.50 15.02 9.83
C ASP A 38 -18.14 14.99 9.09
N GLN A 39 -17.42 13.87 9.15
CA GLN A 39 -16.14 13.71 8.46
C GLN A 39 -16.36 13.58 6.95
N ASN A 40 -15.66 14.41 6.17
CA ASN A 40 -15.69 14.35 4.72
C ASN A 40 -14.53 13.47 4.22
N CYS A 41 -14.83 12.20 3.95
CA CYS A 41 -13.84 11.24 3.45
C CYS A 41 -14.02 10.95 1.97
N THR A 42 -12.92 10.60 1.30
CA THR A 42 -12.96 10.09 -0.07
C THR A 42 -13.42 8.64 -0.09
N SER A 43 -14.00 8.22 -1.22
CA SER A 43 -14.40 6.83 -1.46
C SER A 43 -13.27 5.85 -1.18
N PRO A 44 -13.56 4.63 -0.67
CA PRO A 44 -12.55 3.62 -0.44
C PRO A 44 -11.81 3.26 -1.73
N PHE A 45 -10.50 3.00 -1.61
CA PHE A 45 -9.65 2.58 -2.72
C PHE A 45 -8.57 1.62 -2.24
N SER A 46 -8.01 0.82 -3.15
CA SER A 46 -6.98 -0.15 -2.77
C SER A 46 -5.61 0.50 -2.65
N TYR A 47 -5.04 0.97 -3.76
CA TYR A 47 -3.75 1.67 -3.79
C TYR A 47 -3.75 2.76 -4.84
N GLN A 48 -3.15 3.90 -4.50
CA GLN A 48 -2.89 5.01 -5.40
C GLN A 48 -1.43 5.43 -5.33
N ASN A 49 -0.77 5.51 -6.49
CA ASN A 49 0.54 6.14 -6.64
C ASN A 49 0.37 7.66 -6.81
N VAL A 50 0.48 8.41 -5.73
CA VAL A 50 0.20 9.86 -5.72
C VAL A 50 1.35 10.66 -6.35
N LEU A 51 2.60 10.27 -6.05
CA LEU A 51 3.80 10.96 -6.50
C LEU A 51 4.92 9.96 -6.79
N ASN A 52 5.37 9.94 -8.05
CA ASN A 52 6.56 9.21 -8.47
C ASN A 52 7.83 9.79 -7.82
N LEU A 53 8.89 8.99 -7.75
CA LEU A 53 10.17 9.41 -7.14
C LEU A 53 10.76 10.67 -7.80
N THR A 54 10.75 11.77 -7.06
CA THR A 54 11.25 13.09 -7.48
C THR A 54 12.28 13.65 -6.48
N SER A 55 13.15 14.54 -6.94
CA SER A 55 14.02 15.34 -6.06
C SER A 55 13.34 16.58 -5.49
N ASP A 56 12.13 16.90 -5.96
CA ASP A 56 11.35 18.07 -5.53
C ASP A 56 10.57 17.75 -4.24
N GLY A 57 11.11 18.20 -3.10
CA GLY A 57 10.46 18.04 -1.81
C GLY A 57 9.23 18.94 -1.61
N SER A 58 9.12 20.05 -2.35
CA SER A 58 7.95 20.94 -2.25
C SER A 58 6.74 20.28 -2.90
N LEU A 59 6.95 19.62 -4.04
CA LEU A 59 5.90 18.85 -4.71
C LEU A 59 5.37 17.71 -3.83
N PHE A 60 6.26 17.06 -3.06
CA PHE A 60 5.84 16.07 -2.08
C PHE A 60 4.88 16.66 -1.04
N SER A 61 5.26 17.76 -0.39
CA SER A 61 4.40 18.40 0.62
C SER A 61 3.06 18.82 0.03
N GLU A 62 3.07 19.46 -1.15
CA GLU A 62 1.85 19.93 -1.82
C GLU A 62 0.88 18.79 -2.14
N LEU A 63 1.38 17.67 -2.69
CA LEU A 63 0.52 16.56 -3.09
C LEU A 63 0.02 15.74 -1.90
N VAL A 64 0.84 15.61 -0.84
CA VAL A 64 0.45 14.93 0.40
C VAL A 64 -0.64 15.73 1.13
N GLU A 65 -0.52 17.05 1.20
CA GLU A 65 -1.52 17.92 1.83
C GLU A 65 -2.89 17.89 1.12
N LYS A 66 -2.91 17.59 -0.18
CA LYS A 66 -4.16 17.45 -0.95
C LYS A 66 -4.85 16.10 -0.77
N GLN A 67 -4.21 15.13 -0.11
CA GLN A 67 -4.83 13.83 0.11
C GLN A 67 -5.92 13.93 1.16
N HIS A 68 -7.04 13.26 0.89
CA HIS A 68 -8.16 13.18 1.81
C HIS A 68 -8.15 11.81 2.48
N ILE A 69 -8.52 11.77 3.76
CA ILE A 69 -8.71 10.52 4.48
C ILE A 69 -9.84 9.70 3.84
N SER A 70 -9.73 8.39 3.98
CA SER A 70 -10.74 7.43 3.55
C SER A 70 -10.98 6.44 4.69
N GLY A 71 -11.80 5.42 4.47
CA GLY A 71 -12.10 4.40 5.47
C GLY A 71 -12.64 3.12 4.84
N ASN A 72 -12.61 2.04 5.61
CA ASN A 72 -13.15 0.73 5.28
C ASN A 72 -13.95 0.18 6.48
N LEU A 73 -14.36 -1.09 6.43
CA LEU A 73 -15.22 -1.70 7.46
C LEU A 73 -14.46 -2.56 8.46
N ASP A 74 -13.46 -3.32 8.01
CA ASP A 74 -12.65 -4.21 8.84
C ASP A 74 -11.30 -3.59 9.23
N SER A 75 -10.77 -4.02 10.38
CA SER A 75 -9.56 -3.43 10.96
C SER A 75 -8.26 -3.74 10.21
N PRO A 76 -7.99 -4.96 9.70
CA PRO A 76 -6.80 -5.19 8.88
C PRO A 76 -6.91 -4.48 7.53
N GLU A 77 -5.81 -3.89 7.06
CA GLU A 77 -5.82 -3.09 5.83
C GLU A 77 -5.22 -3.83 4.64
N GLY A 78 -5.48 -3.33 3.44
CA GLY A 78 -4.99 -3.88 2.17
C GLY A 78 -3.56 -3.48 1.79
N GLY A 79 -2.73 -3.08 2.75
CA GLY A 79 -1.40 -2.53 2.48
C GLY A 79 -0.45 -3.48 1.74
N LEU A 80 -0.63 -4.80 1.86
CA LEU A 80 0.20 -5.76 1.13
C LEU A 80 -0.03 -5.72 -0.40
N ASP A 81 -1.25 -5.40 -0.87
CA ASP A 81 -1.51 -5.17 -2.30
C ASP A 81 -0.73 -3.93 -2.79
N ALA A 82 -0.68 -2.86 -1.98
CA ALA A 82 0.08 -1.67 -2.28
C ALA A 82 1.59 -1.94 -2.36
N ILE A 83 2.15 -2.67 -1.39
CA ILE A 83 3.57 -3.07 -1.42
C ILE A 83 3.88 -3.86 -2.69
N MET A 84 3.02 -4.81 -3.07
CA MET A 84 3.20 -5.58 -4.31
C MET A 84 3.28 -4.66 -5.52
N GLN A 85 2.31 -3.75 -5.68
CA GLN A 85 2.29 -2.81 -6.82
C GLN A 85 3.53 -1.90 -6.81
N VAL A 86 3.95 -1.38 -5.66
CA VAL A 86 5.18 -0.57 -5.55
C VAL A 86 6.43 -1.35 -5.95
N ALA A 87 6.46 -2.66 -5.66
CA ALA A 87 7.61 -3.51 -5.99
C ALA A 87 7.71 -3.82 -7.49
N VAL A 88 6.58 -4.09 -8.15
CA VAL A 88 6.55 -4.59 -9.54
C VAL A 88 6.31 -3.50 -10.58
N CYS A 89 5.79 -2.34 -10.21
CA CYS A 89 5.56 -1.19 -11.09
C CYS A 89 6.78 -0.25 -11.16
N GLY A 90 7.96 -0.82 -11.42
CA GLY A 90 9.24 -0.10 -11.30
C GLY A 90 9.30 1.22 -12.06
N GLU A 91 8.78 1.25 -13.29
CA GLU A 91 8.75 2.44 -14.14
C GLU A 91 7.77 3.50 -13.62
N GLN A 92 6.54 3.11 -13.24
CA GLN A 92 5.56 4.07 -12.70
C GLN A 92 5.99 4.65 -11.35
N ILE A 93 6.66 3.88 -10.49
CA ILE A 93 7.20 4.41 -9.23
C ILE A 93 8.45 5.27 -9.47
N GLY A 94 9.24 4.92 -10.49
CA GLY A 94 10.48 5.63 -10.85
C GLY A 94 11.71 5.13 -10.10
N TRP A 95 11.75 3.84 -9.75
CA TRP A 95 12.89 3.25 -9.05
C TRP A 95 14.16 3.32 -9.90
N ARG A 96 15.24 3.86 -9.33
CA ARG A 96 16.58 3.81 -9.94
C ARG A 96 17.33 2.56 -9.48
N ASN A 97 18.42 2.22 -10.16
CA ASN A 97 19.31 1.12 -9.75
C ASN A 97 20.29 1.58 -8.65
N VAL A 98 19.74 1.95 -7.49
CA VAL A 98 20.43 2.44 -6.28
C VAL A 98 19.74 1.84 -5.05
N THR A 99 20.12 2.23 -3.83
CA THR A 99 19.40 1.83 -2.62
C THR A 99 17.93 2.25 -2.68
N ARG A 100 17.01 1.27 -2.56
CA ARG A 100 15.56 1.50 -2.60
C ARG A 100 14.98 1.27 -1.20
N LEU A 101 14.37 2.30 -0.63
CA LEU A 101 13.74 2.26 0.68
C LEU A 101 12.23 2.45 0.53
N LEU A 102 11.44 1.47 0.97
CA LEU A 102 9.99 1.57 1.05
C LEU A 102 9.58 1.75 2.50
N VAL A 103 9.10 2.93 2.86
CA VAL A 103 8.52 3.18 4.18
C VAL A 103 7.05 2.79 4.14
N PHE A 104 6.67 1.78 4.92
CA PHE A 104 5.29 1.35 5.08
C PHE A 104 4.77 1.84 6.43
N SER A 105 3.81 2.77 6.40
CA SER A 105 3.26 3.43 7.59
C SER A 105 1.81 3.03 7.78
N THR A 106 1.48 2.44 8.93
CA THR A 106 0.11 2.09 9.31
C THR A 106 0.00 1.93 10.82
N ASP A 107 -1.21 2.09 11.33
CA ASP A 107 -1.61 1.86 12.71
C ASP A 107 -2.46 0.59 12.87
N ALA A 108 -2.51 -0.28 11.87
CA ALA A 108 -3.33 -1.48 11.84
C ALA A 108 -2.58 -2.74 11.38
N GLY A 109 -3.27 -3.89 11.46
CA GLY A 109 -2.83 -5.14 10.86
C GLY A 109 -2.94 -5.12 9.33
N PHE A 110 -2.60 -6.25 8.70
CA PHE A 110 -2.66 -6.38 7.24
C PHE A 110 -3.39 -7.65 6.82
N HIS A 111 -4.10 -7.56 5.69
CA HIS A 111 -4.61 -8.74 4.98
C HIS A 111 -3.53 -9.45 4.18
N PHE A 112 -3.67 -10.76 4.04
CA PHE A 112 -2.76 -11.61 3.25
C PHE A 112 -3.53 -12.71 2.50
N ALA A 113 -2.84 -13.41 1.60
CA ALA A 113 -3.43 -14.47 0.77
C ALA A 113 -4.29 -15.45 1.59
N GLY A 114 -5.52 -15.67 1.14
CA GLY A 114 -6.57 -16.43 1.81
C GLY A 114 -7.72 -15.55 2.28
N ASP A 115 -7.47 -14.29 2.66
CA ASP A 115 -8.50 -13.38 3.16
C ASP A 115 -9.47 -12.93 2.07
N GLY A 116 -8.99 -12.75 0.83
CA GLY A 116 -9.81 -12.35 -0.32
C GLY A 116 -10.89 -13.37 -0.68
N LYS A 117 -10.76 -14.63 -0.22
CA LYS A 117 -11.80 -15.65 -0.37
C LYS A 117 -13.14 -15.19 0.22
N ARG A 118 -13.13 -14.36 1.27
CA ARG A 118 -14.36 -13.82 1.87
C ARG A 118 -15.09 -12.84 0.93
N GLY A 119 -14.36 -12.16 0.05
CA GLY A 119 -14.90 -11.26 -0.97
C GLY A 119 -15.08 -11.89 -2.35
N GLY A 120 -14.81 -13.18 -2.51
CA GLY A 120 -14.89 -13.90 -3.79
C GLY A 120 -13.59 -13.83 -4.63
N ASN A 121 -12.55 -13.19 -4.12
CA ASN A 121 -11.23 -13.14 -4.74
C ASN A 121 -10.48 -14.44 -4.46
N VAL A 122 -10.58 -15.42 -5.36
CA VAL A 122 -9.95 -16.74 -5.21
C VAL A 122 -8.69 -16.92 -6.05
N LEU A 123 -8.42 -15.99 -6.97
CA LEU A 123 -7.24 -16.03 -7.82
C LEU A 123 -6.05 -15.46 -7.04
N PRO A 124 -4.94 -16.21 -6.90
CA PRO A 124 -3.74 -15.69 -6.23
C PRO A 124 -3.22 -14.43 -6.92
N ASN A 125 -2.61 -13.54 -6.14
CA ASN A 125 -1.90 -12.38 -6.68
C ASN A 125 -0.86 -12.83 -7.72
N ASP A 126 -0.88 -12.23 -8.92
CA ASP A 126 -0.05 -12.63 -10.05
C ASP A 126 1.36 -11.99 -10.03
N GLY A 127 1.64 -11.09 -9.08
CA GLY A 127 2.93 -10.43 -8.95
C GLY A 127 3.27 -9.51 -10.13
N LYS A 128 2.25 -8.94 -10.79
CA LYS A 128 2.41 -8.00 -11.91
C LYS A 128 1.86 -6.61 -11.60
N CYS A 129 2.31 -5.66 -12.41
CA CYS A 129 1.86 -4.28 -12.32
C CYS A 129 0.48 -4.12 -12.99
N HIS A 130 -0.46 -3.55 -12.25
CA HIS A 130 -1.83 -3.28 -12.69
C HIS A 130 -2.27 -1.86 -12.30
N LEU A 131 -1.35 -0.90 -12.41
CA LEU A 131 -1.65 0.52 -12.23
C LEU A 131 -2.18 1.12 -13.53
N GLU A 132 -3.39 1.64 -13.48
CA GLU A 132 -4.00 2.44 -14.55
C GLU A 132 -4.33 3.82 -13.98
N ASN A 133 -3.88 4.88 -14.63
CA ASN A 133 -4.02 6.25 -14.12
C ASN A 133 -3.57 6.39 -12.66
N ASN A 134 -2.46 5.73 -12.31
CA ASN A 134 -1.89 5.65 -10.97
C ASN A 134 -2.74 4.92 -9.90
N MET A 135 -3.83 4.26 -10.28
CA MET A 135 -4.71 3.50 -9.39
C MET A 135 -4.55 2.00 -9.62
N TYR A 136 -4.55 1.20 -8.54
CA TYR A 136 -4.58 -0.25 -8.67
C TYR A 136 -6.00 -0.75 -8.97
N MET A 137 -6.23 -1.15 -10.23
CA MET A 137 -7.57 -1.50 -10.72
C MET A 137 -7.97 -2.95 -10.49
N MET A 138 -7.01 -3.86 -10.27
CA MET A 138 -7.25 -5.32 -10.16
C MET A 138 -7.43 -5.84 -8.73
N SER A 139 -7.62 -4.94 -7.74
CA SER A 139 -7.79 -5.31 -6.33
C SER A 139 -9.02 -6.21 -6.07
N HIS A 140 -10.06 -6.09 -6.88
CA HIS A 140 -11.29 -6.88 -6.83
C HIS A 140 -11.18 -8.23 -7.58
N TYR A 141 -10.10 -8.47 -8.32
CA TYR A 141 -9.92 -9.67 -9.13
C TYR A 141 -8.95 -10.65 -8.47
N TYR A 142 -7.78 -10.17 -8.04
CA TYR A 142 -6.78 -10.97 -7.34
C TYR A 142 -6.97 -10.93 -5.83
N ASP A 143 -6.59 -12.01 -5.16
CA ASP A 143 -6.41 -12.08 -3.72
C ASP A 143 -5.21 -11.23 -3.28
N TYR A 144 -5.10 -10.95 -1.99
CA TYR A 144 -3.91 -10.33 -1.40
C TYR A 144 -2.68 -11.23 -1.64
N PRO A 145 -1.47 -10.66 -1.74
CA PRO A 145 -0.26 -11.48 -1.81
C PRO A 145 0.01 -12.17 -0.47
N SER A 146 0.70 -13.31 -0.51
CA SER A 146 1.25 -13.91 0.70
C SER A 146 2.50 -13.15 1.13
N VAL A 147 2.87 -13.27 2.41
CA VAL A 147 4.13 -12.70 2.92
C VAL A 147 5.33 -13.24 2.12
N ALA A 148 5.36 -14.54 1.84
CA ALA A 148 6.43 -15.14 1.03
C ALA A 148 6.50 -14.60 -0.40
N HIS A 149 5.36 -14.31 -1.03
CA HIS A 149 5.33 -13.72 -2.37
C HIS A 149 5.87 -12.27 -2.35
N LEU A 150 5.57 -11.51 -1.30
CA LEU A 150 6.16 -10.17 -1.12
C LEU A 150 7.67 -10.24 -0.88
N VAL A 151 8.15 -11.16 -0.04
CA VAL A 151 9.59 -11.38 0.17
C VAL A 151 10.29 -11.59 -1.16
N GLN A 152 9.78 -12.51 -1.97
CA GLN A 152 10.32 -12.79 -3.30
C GLN A 152 10.38 -11.52 -4.16
N LYS A 153 9.27 -10.77 -4.27
CA LYS A 153 9.21 -9.59 -5.15
C LYS A 153 10.01 -8.40 -4.64
N LEU A 154 10.09 -8.20 -3.33
CA LEU A 154 10.94 -7.16 -2.73
C LEU A 154 12.42 -7.47 -2.94
N SER A 155 12.84 -8.73 -2.74
CA SER A 155 14.22 -9.18 -2.98
C SER A 155 14.59 -9.11 -4.46
N GLU A 156 13.75 -9.63 -5.37
CA GLU A 156 13.95 -9.54 -6.82
C GLU A 156 14.14 -8.10 -7.30
N ASN A 157 13.48 -7.14 -6.64
CA ASN A 157 13.54 -5.71 -6.97
C ASN A 157 14.46 -4.89 -6.06
N ASN A 158 15.27 -5.51 -5.19
CA ASN A 158 16.20 -4.83 -4.28
C ASN A 158 15.55 -3.72 -3.42
N ILE A 159 14.33 -3.95 -2.94
CA ILE A 159 13.58 -3.00 -2.11
C ILE A 159 13.69 -3.39 -0.64
N GLN A 160 14.21 -2.48 0.17
CA GLN A 160 14.28 -2.64 1.62
C GLN A 160 13.09 -1.93 2.27
N THR A 161 12.27 -2.68 3.00
CA THR A 161 11.07 -2.15 3.65
C THR A 161 11.37 -1.69 5.08
N ILE A 162 10.89 -0.50 5.43
CA ILE A 162 10.90 0.06 6.78
C ILE A 162 9.45 0.13 7.27
N PHE A 163 9.11 -0.67 8.28
CA PHE A 163 7.78 -0.67 8.88
C PHE A 163 7.70 0.40 9.99
N ALA A 164 6.95 1.48 9.72
CA ALA A 164 6.64 2.55 10.67
C ALA A 164 5.26 2.31 11.28
N ILE A 165 5.24 1.57 12.39
CA ILE A 165 4.00 0.99 12.97
C ILE A 165 3.79 1.46 14.41
N THR A 166 2.53 1.70 14.79
CA THR A 166 2.13 2.00 16.17
C THR A 166 2.49 0.88 17.14
N GLU A 167 2.65 1.24 18.43
CA GLU A 167 3.13 0.33 19.47
C GLU A 167 2.29 -0.95 19.59
N GLU A 168 0.97 -0.83 19.49
CA GLU A 168 0.02 -1.95 19.57
C GLU A 168 0.31 -3.05 18.54
N PHE A 169 0.69 -2.68 17.33
CA PHE A 169 0.92 -3.62 16.23
C PHE A 169 2.40 -4.03 16.09
N GLN A 170 3.32 -3.47 16.88
CA GLN A 170 4.74 -3.86 16.88
C GLN A 170 4.96 -5.39 16.98
N PRO A 171 4.25 -6.16 17.83
CA PRO A 171 4.46 -7.62 17.90
C PRO A 171 4.15 -8.32 16.58
N VAL A 172 3.08 -7.90 15.89
CA VAL A 172 2.65 -8.48 14.60
C VAL A 172 3.72 -8.22 13.54
N TYR A 173 4.21 -6.98 13.44
CA TYR A 173 5.19 -6.64 12.42
C TYR A 173 6.59 -7.13 12.77
N LYS A 174 7.02 -7.22 14.04
CA LYS A 174 8.36 -7.75 14.40
C LYS A 174 8.55 -9.21 13.99
N VAL A 175 7.54 -10.06 14.22
CA VAL A 175 7.59 -11.47 13.81
C VAL A 175 7.70 -11.60 12.28
N ASN A 176 6.94 -10.76 11.55
CA ASN A 176 6.92 -10.79 10.09
C ASN A 176 8.09 -10.03 9.43
N THR A 177 8.71 -9.07 10.13
CA THR A 177 9.91 -8.36 9.67
C THR A 177 11.08 -9.32 9.55
N ILE A 178 11.19 -10.33 10.42
CA ILE A 178 12.20 -11.40 10.27
C ILE A 178 12.01 -12.15 8.95
N SER A 179 10.76 -12.38 8.54
CA SER A 179 10.43 -13.01 7.25
C SER A 179 10.64 -12.08 6.06
N ILE A 180 10.40 -10.77 6.20
CA ILE A 180 10.43 -9.77 5.12
C ILE A 180 11.82 -9.14 4.90
N SER A 181 12.61 -8.99 5.95
CA SER A 181 13.97 -8.42 5.92
C SER A 181 15.08 -9.47 5.87
N GLY A 182 14.73 -10.76 5.98
CA GLY A 182 15.65 -11.88 6.18
C GLY A 182 16.20 -12.54 4.91
N CYS A 183 16.58 -11.76 3.90
CA CYS A 183 17.37 -12.23 2.76
C CYS A 183 18.46 -11.22 2.42
#